data_AF-A0A662IGW1-F1
#
_entry.id   AF-A0A662IGW1-F1
#
_cell.length_a   1.000
_cell.length_b   1.000
_cell.length_c   1.000
_cell.angle_alpha   90.00
_cell.angle_beta   90.00
_cell.angle_gamma   90.00
#
_symmetry.space_group_name_H-M   'P 1'
#
loop_
_entity.id
_entity.type
_entity.pdbx_description
1 polymer ?
#
loop_
_entity_poly.entity_id
_entity_poly.type
_entity_poly.pdbx_seq_one_letter_code
_entity_poly.pdbx_strand_id
1 'polypeptide(L)'
;MWLPRTGKYDDEKPIWLKSMCWGVGEKAFPLRTYFYCGKPMEYIYPFILGLGIEGKTKALSEILAYLGVKYVVVVTDYWREKLRERAFSIISNLNESRYFEEVYNNGKLYVFENLQTKRPLRLVSTPIIVEGGLQTLAGAIEKGLNISNTLIVFADQILPLDIIKNSKIIIAHSMSNLEMDFLVQLLYWKKINNVTNALIVVPSKYTLGVEPNKWHPYYIANPHHAEWEVFYIGALKSKGRYDLDFRHDWGFVGATKRGQKLNIPIKITKTSNYIVAIRYLGSVQGGEFVVRLDGSSITKVKSLNSSNSFQWFLMKIYMGEGEHILTLENKRGRNAVNIILLIPENEYEQRMKLVGALLNNKTVVLTNDDKGSQKWPRIESLDEHIIKYHTAEGSHIIYINVSKVNFPAYLIVPEQWYPDWSISFNNTIFKNSLSFPSIFITAFEISSEKHSAEIEYLRIKAYSVSNETWRIIFNYEIISCLIIISTVLALVARRH
;
A
#
# COMPACT_ATOMS: atom_id res chain seq x y z
N MET A 1 5.52 -3.09 20.93
CA MET A 1 4.93 -2.06 20.07
C MET A 1 3.44 -2.02 20.36
N TRP A 2 2.95 -1.04 21.10
CA TRP A 2 1.51 -0.88 21.36
C TRP A 2 0.97 0.25 20.47
N LEU A 3 0.35 -0.14 19.35
CA LEU A 3 -0.68 0.68 18.71
C LEU A 3 -2.00 0.19 19.33
N PRO A 4 -2.90 1.08 19.78
CA PRO A 4 -4.08 0.71 20.56
C PRO A 4 -4.89 -0.37 19.84
N ARG A 5 -4.87 -1.59 20.38
CA ARG A 5 -5.82 -2.65 20.04
C ARG A 5 -7.03 -2.47 20.93
N THR A 6 -8.11 -1.90 20.39
CA THR A 6 -9.42 -1.95 21.05
C THR A 6 -10.02 -3.34 20.83
N GLY A 7 -10.00 -4.16 21.88
CA GLY A 7 -10.80 -5.38 21.93
C GLY A 7 -10.27 -6.39 22.92
N LYS A 8 -10.86 -6.40 24.13
CA LYS A 8 -10.95 -7.59 24.99
C LYS A 8 -12.42 -7.99 24.96
N TYR A 9 -12.71 -9.23 24.57
CA TYR A 9 -14.08 -9.76 24.61
C TYR A 9 -14.38 -10.16 26.06
N ASP A 10 -15.46 -9.61 26.61
CA ASP A 10 -16.10 -10.07 27.84
C ASP A 10 -17.45 -10.68 27.45
N ASP A 11 -17.79 -11.86 27.95
CA ASP A 11 -18.84 -12.73 27.39
C ASP A 11 -20.28 -12.30 27.73
N GLU A 12 -20.52 -11.18 28.43
CA GLU A 12 -21.81 -10.96 29.12
C GLU A 12 -22.62 -9.71 28.71
N LYS A 13 -22.55 -9.23 27.45
CA LYS A 13 -23.48 -8.16 26.98
C LYS A 13 -23.98 -8.37 25.54
N PRO A 14 -25.21 -7.90 25.20
CA PRO A 14 -25.81 -8.03 23.87
C PRO A 14 -25.03 -7.25 22.78
N ILE A 15 -25.08 -7.80 21.56
CA ILE A 15 -24.18 -7.50 20.44
C ILE A 15 -24.19 -6.02 20.00
N TRP A 16 -25.29 -5.28 20.17
CA TRP A 16 -25.41 -3.88 19.73
C TRP A 16 -24.94 -2.84 20.77
N LEU A 17 -24.49 -3.26 21.96
CA LEU A 17 -24.01 -2.37 23.03
C LEU A 17 -22.50 -2.51 23.33
N LYS A 18 -21.76 -3.29 22.52
CA LYS A 18 -20.33 -3.59 22.76
C LYS A 18 -19.33 -2.91 21.83
N SER A 19 -19.79 -2.11 20.87
CA SER A 19 -18.92 -1.17 20.16
C SER A 19 -19.76 -0.07 19.52
N MET A 20 -19.67 1.16 20.03
CA MET A 20 -19.76 2.31 19.14
C MET A 20 -18.45 2.36 18.35
N CYS A 21 -18.39 1.62 17.25
CA CYS A 21 -17.30 1.77 16.28
C CYS A 21 -17.43 3.16 15.64
N TRP A 22 -16.57 4.08 16.05
CA TRP A 22 -16.27 5.28 15.28
C TRP A 22 -15.49 4.84 14.04
N GLY A 23 -16.22 4.44 13.00
CA GLY A 23 -15.68 4.16 11.68
C GLY A 23 -16.36 5.09 10.69
N VAL A 24 -15.59 5.99 10.09
CA VAL A 24 -15.98 6.68 8.86
C VAL A 24 -16.39 5.59 7.86
N GLY A 25 -17.65 5.59 7.43
CA GLY A 25 -18.06 4.73 6.33
C GLY A 25 -17.51 5.31 5.03
N GLU A 26 -16.72 4.53 4.30
CA GLU A 26 -16.32 4.88 2.94
C GLU A 26 -16.43 3.66 2.02
N LYS A 27 -16.61 3.95 0.73
CA LYS A 27 -16.64 2.98 -0.37
C LYS A 27 -15.23 2.48 -0.68
N ALA A 28 -14.59 1.78 0.26
CA ALA A 28 -13.58 0.80 -0.14
C ALA A 28 -14.37 -0.37 -0.74
N PHE A 29 -14.53 -0.38 -2.08
CA PHE A 29 -15.42 -1.27 -2.86
C PHE A 29 -16.91 -0.83 -2.86
N PRO A 30 -17.76 -1.31 -3.81
CA PRO A 30 -19.21 -1.04 -3.79
C PRO A 30 -19.94 -1.56 -2.53
N LEU A 31 -19.22 -2.05 -1.52
CA LEU A 31 -19.74 -2.54 -0.25
C LEU A 31 -19.46 -1.50 0.84
N ARG A 32 -20.52 -1.01 1.48
CA ARG A 32 -20.43 -0.17 2.68
C ARG A 32 -19.89 -1.01 3.82
N THR A 33 -18.80 -0.61 4.44
CA THR A 33 -18.29 -1.25 5.65
C THR A 33 -17.80 -0.22 6.66
N TYR A 34 -17.86 -0.57 7.95
CA TYR A 34 -17.31 0.27 9.03
C TYR A 34 -15.78 0.12 9.06
N PHE A 35 -15.07 1.25 9.17
CA PHE A 35 -13.63 1.23 9.39
C PHE A 35 -13.28 0.66 10.76
N TYR A 36 -12.31 -0.25 10.79
CA TYR A 36 -11.42 -0.44 11.94
C TYR A 36 -10.21 0.48 11.68
N CYS A 37 -10.14 1.64 12.32
CA CYS A 37 -8.95 2.49 12.26
C CYS A 37 -7.72 1.67 12.72
N GLY A 38 -6.71 1.52 11.85
CA GLY A 38 -5.46 0.81 12.17
C GLY A 38 -5.11 -0.43 11.34
N LYS A 39 -5.82 -0.74 10.25
CA LYS A 39 -5.70 -2.03 9.53
C LYS A 39 -4.57 -2.15 8.50
N PRO A 40 -4.19 -1.14 7.70
CA PRO A 40 -2.99 -1.25 6.86
C PRO A 40 -1.73 -1.42 7.72
N MET A 41 -1.71 -0.82 8.90
CA MET A 41 -0.71 -1.12 9.92
C MET A 41 -0.68 -2.61 10.29
N GLU A 42 -1.74 -3.43 10.14
CA GLU A 42 -1.68 -4.89 10.37
C GLU A 42 -0.85 -5.64 9.31
N TYR A 43 -0.82 -5.20 8.04
CA TYR A 43 0.09 -5.79 7.05
C TYR A 43 1.55 -5.46 7.36
N ILE A 44 1.76 -4.25 7.89
CA ILE A 44 3.06 -3.62 8.11
C ILE A 44 3.65 -4.03 9.47
N TYR A 45 2.79 -4.23 10.45
CA TYR A 45 3.19 -4.49 11.83
C TYR A 45 4.04 -5.75 11.95
N PRO A 46 3.72 -6.89 11.32
CA PRO A 46 4.61 -8.05 11.25
C PRO A 46 5.96 -7.72 10.62
N PHE A 47 6.01 -6.83 9.62
CA PHE A 47 7.26 -6.39 9.00
C PHE A 47 8.11 -5.56 9.97
N ILE A 48 7.53 -4.52 10.58
CA ILE A 48 8.20 -3.67 11.57
C ILE A 48 8.67 -4.50 12.78
N LEU A 49 7.84 -5.42 13.28
CA LEU A 49 8.24 -6.36 14.32
C LEU A 49 9.41 -7.25 13.87
N GLY A 50 9.36 -7.75 12.62
CA GLY A 50 10.44 -8.52 12.03
C GLY A 50 11.77 -7.76 12.04
N LEU A 51 11.78 -6.49 11.61
CA LEU A 51 12.96 -5.63 11.65
C LEU A 51 13.52 -5.49 13.07
N GLY A 52 12.63 -5.27 14.06
CA GLY A 52 13.03 -5.16 15.47
C GLY A 52 13.61 -6.45 16.04
N ILE A 53 13.05 -7.61 15.70
CA ILE A 53 13.55 -8.93 16.14
C ILE A 53 14.88 -9.26 15.46
N GLU A 54 15.02 -8.95 14.17
CA GLU A 54 16.23 -9.22 13.38
C GLU A 54 17.39 -8.24 13.64
N GLY A 55 17.19 -7.21 14.46
CA GLY A 55 18.21 -6.21 14.76
C GLY A 55 18.45 -5.20 13.64
N LYS A 56 17.54 -5.11 12.66
CA LYS A 56 17.59 -4.12 11.56
C LYS A 56 17.08 -2.76 12.02
N THR A 57 17.77 -2.21 13.02
CA THR A 57 17.31 -1.04 13.77
C THR A 57 17.42 0.26 12.97
N LYS A 58 18.29 0.32 11.94
CA LYS A 58 18.36 1.47 11.04
C LYS A 58 17.11 1.55 10.16
N ALA A 59 16.76 0.47 9.46
CA ALA A 59 15.56 0.40 8.63
C ALA A 59 14.31 0.61 9.48
N LEU A 60 14.25 0.00 10.67
CA LEU A 60 13.17 0.23 11.62
C LEU A 60 13.01 1.71 11.97
N SER A 61 14.11 2.38 12.34
CA SER A 61 14.12 3.79 12.72
C SER A 61 13.71 4.71 11.56
N GLU A 62 14.30 4.55 10.37
CA GLU A 62 14.00 5.41 9.23
C GLU A 62 12.56 5.23 8.74
N ILE A 63 12.06 4.00 8.67
CA ILE A 63 10.68 3.72 8.28
C ILE A 63 9.72 4.32 9.31
N LEU A 64 9.91 4.04 10.60
CA LEU A 64 9.06 4.63 11.66
C LEU A 64 9.09 6.16 11.65
N ALA A 65 10.26 6.76 11.43
CA ALA A 65 10.37 8.21 11.29
C ALA A 65 9.60 8.71 10.06
N TYR A 66 9.65 7.98 8.94
CA TYR A 66 8.87 8.25 7.73
C TYR A 66 7.35 8.21 7.98
N LEU A 67 6.92 7.40 8.97
CA LEU A 67 5.55 7.33 9.48
C LEU A 67 5.23 8.37 10.56
N GLY A 68 6.16 9.28 10.88
CA GLY A 68 5.98 10.24 11.98
C GLY A 68 5.97 9.59 13.37
N VAL A 69 6.41 8.34 13.52
CA VAL A 69 6.42 7.63 14.80
C VAL A 69 7.66 8.03 15.60
N LYS A 70 7.43 8.79 16.68
CA LYS A 70 8.49 9.25 17.60
C LYS A 70 8.84 8.23 18.68
N TYR A 71 7.87 7.49 19.20
CA TYR A 71 8.08 6.58 20.33
C TYR A 71 7.70 5.15 19.99
N VAL A 72 8.53 4.20 20.41
CA VAL A 72 8.28 2.76 20.33
C VAL A 72 8.08 2.21 21.74
N VAL A 73 6.88 1.74 22.04
CA VAL A 73 6.56 1.14 23.34
C VAL A 73 6.64 -0.38 23.23
N VAL A 74 7.53 -1.05 23.97
CA VAL A 74 7.63 -2.52 24.04
C VAL A 74 7.12 -2.98 25.41
N VAL A 75 6.22 -3.97 25.41
CA VAL A 75 5.63 -4.55 26.62
C VAL A 75 6.14 -5.99 26.73
N THR A 76 6.51 -6.42 27.93
CA THR A 76 7.03 -7.76 28.23
C THR A 76 6.05 -8.63 29.00
N ASP A 77 4.91 -8.07 29.43
CA ASP A 77 3.87 -8.74 30.20
C ASP A 77 3.00 -9.69 29.35
N TYR A 78 3.65 -10.67 28.72
CA TYR A 78 3.00 -11.73 27.95
C TYR A 78 3.03 -13.04 28.73
N TRP A 79 1.88 -13.71 28.84
CA TRP A 79 1.80 -15.07 29.39
C TRP A 79 2.50 -16.11 28.50
N ARG A 80 2.53 -15.89 27.17
CA ARG A 80 3.21 -16.78 26.22
C ARG A 80 4.71 -16.48 26.17
N GLU A 81 5.51 -17.47 26.55
CA GLU A 81 6.98 -17.41 26.55
C GLU A 81 7.56 -16.90 25.23
N LYS A 82 7.16 -17.48 24.09
CA LYS A 82 7.62 -17.07 22.77
C LYS A 82 7.39 -15.58 22.43
N LEU A 83 6.30 -14.99 22.92
CA LEU A 83 6.04 -13.56 22.70
C LEU A 83 6.92 -12.70 23.60
N ARG A 84 7.18 -13.18 24.83
CA ARG A 84 8.09 -12.56 25.79
C ARG A 84 9.53 -12.57 25.27
N GLU A 85 10.00 -13.69 24.74
CA GLU A 85 11.32 -13.81 24.09
C GLU A 85 11.48 -12.81 22.95
N ARG A 86 10.49 -12.70 22.06
CA ARG A 86 10.50 -11.71 20.97
C ARG A 86 10.54 -10.28 21.49
N ALA A 87 9.79 -9.97 22.54
CA ALA A 87 9.80 -8.64 23.16
C ALA A 87 11.19 -8.31 23.72
N PHE A 88 11.83 -9.24 24.44
CA PHE A 88 13.18 -9.05 24.97
C PHE A 88 14.24 -8.95 23.87
N SER A 89 14.12 -9.71 22.78
CA SER A 89 14.99 -9.57 21.61
C SER A 89 14.90 -8.18 20.99
N ILE A 90 13.67 -7.64 20.84
CA ILE A 90 13.49 -6.25 20.37
C ILE A 90 14.15 -5.27 21.34
N ILE A 91 13.92 -5.42 22.66
CA ILE A 91 14.50 -4.53 23.68
C ILE A 91 16.03 -4.54 23.61
N SER A 92 16.66 -5.72 23.53
CA SER A 92 18.11 -5.86 23.39
C SER A 92 18.62 -5.12 22.16
N ASN A 93 18.02 -5.39 21.00
CA ASN A 93 18.41 -4.76 19.74
C ASN A 93 18.23 -3.23 19.77
N LEU A 94 17.15 -2.73 20.40
CA LEU A 94 16.92 -1.29 20.53
C LEU A 94 17.91 -0.62 21.48
N ASN A 95 18.28 -1.27 22.59
CA ASN A 95 19.29 -0.77 23.53
C ASN A 95 20.69 -0.69 22.93
N GLU A 96 21.05 -1.62 22.04
CA GLU A 96 22.34 -1.60 21.32
C GLU A 96 22.34 -0.63 20.13
N SER A 97 21.18 -0.10 19.76
CA SER A 97 21.02 0.75 18.59
C SER A 97 21.40 2.20 18.86
N ARG A 98 22.20 2.79 17.96
CA ARG A 98 22.45 4.24 17.95
C ARG A 98 21.26 5.08 17.47
N TYR A 99 20.18 4.46 17.01
CA TYR A 99 19.01 5.15 16.43
C TYR A 99 17.85 5.30 17.42
N PHE A 100 17.94 4.64 18.58
CA PHE A 100 16.92 4.67 19.60
C PHE A 100 17.55 4.97 20.96
N GLU A 101 16.77 5.60 21.84
CA GLU A 101 17.17 5.89 23.21
C GLU A 101 16.05 5.43 24.16
N GLU A 102 16.39 4.64 25.19
CA GLU A 102 15.42 4.28 26.23
C GLU A 102 15.11 5.51 27.09
N VAL A 103 13.84 5.93 27.10
CA VAL A 103 13.38 7.11 27.86
C VAL A 103 12.51 6.74 29.07
N TYR A 104 12.03 5.49 29.12
CA TYR A 104 11.26 4.98 30.25
C TYR A 104 11.32 3.46 30.32
N ASN A 105 11.43 2.91 31.54
CA ASN A 105 11.42 1.48 31.79
C ASN A 105 10.96 1.19 33.23
N ASN A 106 10.02 0.26 33.38
CA ASN A 106 9.59 -0.26 34.68
C ASN A 106 9.61 -1.80 34.78
N GLY A 107 10.40 -2.47 33.94
CA GLY A 107 10.52 -3.92 33.84
C GLY A 107 9.40 -4.60 33.05
N LYS A 108 8.21 -3.99 32.96
CA LYS A 108 7.06 -4.50 32.18
C LYS A 108 6.81 -3.75 30.88
N LEU A 109 7.12 -2.45 30.89
CA LEU A 109 6.91 -1.52 29.79
C LEU A 109 8.20 -0.72 29.59
N TYR A 110 8.66 -0.71 28.34
CA TYR A 110 9.86 -0.04 27.87
C TYR A 110 9.45 0.96 26.78
N VAL A 111 9.92 2.19 26.86
CA VAL A 111 9.67 3.23 25.85
C VAL A 111 10.98 3.69 25.27
N PHE A 112 11.08 3.63 23.95
CA PHE A 112 12.22 4.07 23.19
C PHE A 112 11.85 5.28 22.34
N GLU A 113 12.64 6.36 22.42
CA GLU A 113 12.58 7.49 21.50
C GLU A 113 13.33 7.15 20.20
N ASN A 114 12.68 7.38 19.05
CA ASN A 114 13.29 7.27 17.74
C ASN A 114 14.01 8.57 17.38
N LEU A 115 15.34 8.53 17.38
CA LEU A 115 16.19 9.70 17.19
C LEU A 115 16.17 10.26 15.76
N GLN A 116 15.59 9.54 14.79
CA GLN A 116 15.43 10.00 13.41
C GLN A 116 14.15 10.81 13.17
N THR A 117 13.21 10.81 14.12
CA THR A 117 11.92 11.50 13.95
C THR A 117 12.07 12.99 14.24
N LYS A 118 12.31 13.78 13.18
CA LYS A 118 12.57 15.23 13.32
C LYS A 118 11.35 16.12 13.15
N ARG A 119 10.46 15.80 12.21
CA ARG A 119 9.32 16.64 11.82
C ARG A 119 8.08 15.81 11.47
N PRO A 120 6.87 16.33 11.75
CA PRO A 120 5.61 15.66 11.45
C PRO A 120 5.19 15.77 9.99
N LEU A 121 5.82 16.62 9.18
CA LEU A 121 5.55 16.80 7.75
C LEU A 121 6.88 16.92 7.02
N ARG A 122 6.90 16.56 5.73
CA ARG A 122 8.11 16.67 4.91
C ARG A 122 7.83 17.27 3.56
N LEU A 123 8.76 18.06 3.07
CA LEU A 123 8.77 18.54 1.69
C LEU A 123 9.99 17.94 1.01
N VAL A 124 9.76 17.27 -0.13
CA VAL A 124 10.81 16.52 -0.84
C VAL A 124 10.70 16.77 -2.34
N SER A 125 11.82 16.69 -3.07
CA SER A 125 11.84 16.88 -4.54
C SER A 125 12.09 15.59 -5.32
N THR A 126 12.62 14.57 -4.66
CA THR A 126 13.17 13.38 -5.35
C THR A 126 12.34 12.14 -5.05
N PRO A 127 11.55 11.65 -6.02
CA PRO A 127 10.94 10.34 -5.92
C PRO A 127 11.96 9.22 -6.19
N ILE A 128 11.93 8.20 -5.35
CA ILE A 128 12.65 6.93 -5.54
C ILE A 128 11.60 5.83 -5.71
N ILE A 129 11.73 5.06 -6.78
CA ILE A 129 10.83 3.94 -7.06
C ILE A 129 11.47 2.66 -6.52
N VAL A 130 10.68 1.86 -5.80
CA VAL A 130 11.12 0.59 -5.20
C VAL A 130 10.35 -0.58 -5.79
N GLU A 131 11.04 -1.59 -6.31
CA GLU A 131 10.48 -2.88 -6.71
C GLU A 131 10.82 -3.97 -5.68
N GLY A 132 9.90 -4.91 -5.44
CA GLY A 132 10.10 -6.03 -4.51
C GLY A 132 9.72 -5.75 -3.06
N GLY A 133 8.80 -4.80 -2.85
CA GLY A 133 8.13 -4.56 -1.57
C GLY A 133 8.99 -3.91 -0.49
N LEU A 134 8.48 -3.94 0.75
CA LEU A 134 9.12 -3.31 1.91
C LEU A 134 10.48 -3.93 2.24
N GLN A 135 10.68 -5.21 1.93
CA GLN A 135 11.96 -5.86 2.18
C GLN A 135 13.09 -5.26 1.32
N THR A 136 12.81 -4.87 0.07
CA THR A 136 13.80 -4.18 -0.78
C THR A 136 14.16 -2.82 -0.16
N LEU A 137 13.16 -2.05 0.28
CA LEU A 137 13.38 -0.76 0.92
C LEU A 137 14.25 -0.89 2.18
N ALA A 138 13.89 -1.80 3.10
CA ALA A 138 14.66 -2.01 4.32
C ALA A 138 16.10 -2.43 4.02
N GLY A 139 16.30 -3.35 3.05
CA GLY A 139 17.64 -3.76 2.63
C GLY A 139 18.48 -2.58 2.10
N ALA A 140 17.87 -1.68 1.33
CA ALA A 140 18.55 -0.48 0.85
C ALA A 140 18.90 0.51 1.97
N ILE A 141 18.00 0.70 2.95
CA ILE A 141 18.26 1.55 4.12
C ILE A 141 19.44 1.00 4.93
N GLU A 142 19.45 -0.31 5.21
CA GLU A 142 20.57 -0.97 5.89
C GLU A 142 21.89 -0.81 5.10
N LYS A 143 21.83 -0.83 3.77
CA LYS A 143 22.98 -0.55 2.88
C LYS A 143 23.32 0.95 2.72
N GLY A 144 22.70 1.85 3.51
CA GLY A 144 23.10 3.25 3.56
C GLY A 144 22.11 4.25 2.96
N LEU A 145 21.01 3.81 2.34
CA LEU A 145 20.00 4.74 1.82
C LEU A 145 19.44 5.57 2.97
N ASN A 146 19.27 6.87 2.76
CA ASN A 146 18.56 7.76 3.67
C ASN A 146 17.26 8.19 2.99
N ILE A 147 16.13 7.85 3.61
CA ILE A 147 14.79 8.14 3.05
C ILE A 147 14.13 9.38 3.66
N SER A 148 14.84 10.14 4.51
CA SER A 148 14.27 11.31 5.18
C SER A 148 13.86 12.43 4.21
N ASN A 149 14.60 12.58 3.10
CA ASN A 149 14.42 13.67 2.14
C ASN A 149 13.90 13.19 0.78
N THR A 150 13.30 12.01 0.72
CA THR A 150 12.85 11.40 -0.53
C THR A 150 11.38 11.04 -0.47
N LEU A 151 10.75 10.99 -1.63
CA LEU A 151 9.43 10.40 -1.79
C LEU A 151 9.63 8.93 -2.19
N ILE A 152 9.31 8.00 -1.28
CA ILE A 152 9.34 6.58 -1.59
C ILE A 152 8.01 6.14 -2.20
N VAL A 153 8.08 5.53 -3.39
CA VAL A 153 6.95 4.92 -4.07
C VAL A 153 7.30 3.52 -4.55
N PHE A 154 6.30 2.68 -4.80
CA PHE A 154 6.52 1.28 -5.13
C PHE A 154 6.08 0.97 -6.56
N ALA A 155 6.92 0.24 -7.30
CA ALA A 155 6.69 -0.10 -8.71
C ALA A 155 5.45 -1.00 -8.90
N ASP A 156 5.10 -1.76 -7.86
CA ASP A 156 3.90 -2.58 -7.79
C ASP A 156 2.68 -1.82 -7.22
N GLN A 157 2.69 -0.49 -7.30
CA GLN A 157 1.51 0.39 -7.23
C GLN A 157 1.41 1.19 -8.53
N ILE A 158 0.20 1.55 -8.97
CA ILE A 158 0.05 2.44 -10.14
C ILE A 158 0.57 3.83 -9.79
N LEU A 159 1.66 4.22 -10.46
CA LEU A 159 2.33 5.49 -10.23
C LEU A 159 1.88 6.53 -11.26
N PRO A 160 1.73 7.80 -10.87
CA PRO A 160 1.59 8.90 -11.82
C PRO A 160 2.74 8.93 -12.84
N LEU A 161 2.43 9.26 -14.10
CA LEU A 161 3.43 9.35 -15.16
C LEU A 161 4.55 10.35 -14.84
N ASP A 162 4.24 11.44 -14.15
CA ASP A 162 5.23 12.45 -13.79
C ASP A 162 6.20 11.93 -12.71
N ILE A 163 5.74 11.12 -11.76
CA ILE A 163 6.62 10.42 -10.81
C ILE A 163 7.57 9.48 -11.56
N ILE A 164 7.03 8.71 -12.50
CA ILE A 164 7.83 7.79 -13.32
C ILE A 164 8.88 8.57 -14.12
N LYS A 165 8.54 9.73 -14.69
CA LYS A 165 9.49 10.58 -15.44
C LYS A 165 10.56 11.19 -14.51
N ASN A 166 10.13 11.80 -13.40
CA ASN A 166 10.99 12.58 -12.50
C ASN A 166 11.87 11.73 -11.59
N SER A 167 11.51 10.47 -11.36
CA SER A 167 12.35 9.54 -10.61
C SER A 167 13.64 9.24 -11.38
N LYS A 168 14.78 9.57 -10.79
CA LYS A 168 16.12 9.28 -11.34
C LYS A 168 16.69 7.96 -10.83
N ILE A 169 16.17 7.46 -9.70
CA ILE A 169 16.72 6.31 -8.97
C ILE A 169 15.61 5.28 -8.79
N ILE A 170 15.93 4.05 -9.17
CA ILE A 170 15.10 2.88 -8.92
C ILE A 170 15.90 1.91 -8.08
N ILE A 171 15.27 1.36 -7.05
CA ILE A 171 15.81 0.29 -6.24
C ILE A 171 15.00 -0.96 -6.57
N ALA A 172 15.65 -2.02 -7.02
CA ALA A 172 14.94 -3.22 -7.43
C ALA A 172 15.57 -4.47 -6.82
N HIS A 173 14.73 -5.45 -6.53
CA HIS A 173 15.16 -6.80 -6.18
C HIS A 173 15.44 -7.63 -7.42
N SER A 174 14.67 -7.40 -8.49
CA SER A 174 14.77 -8.15 -9.74
C SER A 174 14.51 -7.25 -10.95
N MET A 175 15.45 -7.25 -11.89
CA MET A 175 15.30 -6.50 -13.14
C MET A 175 14.10 -7.00 -13.96
N SER A 176 13.90 -8.32 -14.04
CA SER A 176 12.78 -8.89 -14.81
C SER A 176 11.42 -8.52 -14.21
N ASN A 177 11.32 -8.46 -12.89
CA ASN A 177 10.09 -8.01 -12.24
C ASN A 177 9.88 -6.51 -12.45
N LEU A 178 10.94 -5.71 -12.30
CA LEU A 178 10.88 -4.27 -12.53
C LEU A 178 10.37 -3.93 -13.93
N GLU A 179 10.90 -4.59 -14.97
CA GLU A 179 10.46 -4.38 -16.35
C GLU A 179 8.96 -4.69 -16.52
N MET A 180 8.50 -5.80 -15.94
CA MET A 180 7.10 -6.21 -16.01
C MET A 180 6.18 -5.28 -15.21
N ASP A 181 6.60 -4.82 -14.04
CA ASP A 181 5.84 -3.85 -13.25
C ASP A 181 5.71 -2.52 -13.99
N PHE A 182 6.76 -2.07 -14.69
CA PHE A 182 6.72 -0.89 -15.56
C PHE A 182 5.86 -1.10 -16.81
N LEU A 183 5.85 -2.31 -17.37
CA LEU A 183 4.92 -2.66 -18.45
C LEU A 183 3.46 -2.50 -18.00
N VAL A 184 3.12 -2.90 -16.77
CA VAL A 184 1.79 -2.67 -16.18
C VAL A 184 1.46 -1.18 -16.12
N GLN A 185 2.42 -0.33 -15.70
CA GLN A 185 2.23 1.13 -15.70
C GLN A 185 1.84 1.65 -17.09
N LEU A 186 2.61 1.28 -18.13
CA LEU A 186 2.36 1.72 -19.51
C LEU A 186 1.02 1.21 -20.05
N LEU A 187 0.63 -0.01 -19.69
CA LEU A 187 -0.67 -0.59 -20.08
C LEU A 187 -1.83 0.14 -19.40
N TYR A 188 -1.72 0.37 -18.09
CA TYR A 188 -2.75 1.04 -17.32
C TYR A 188 -3.03 2.45 -17.85
N TRP A 189 -2.00 3.26 -18.03
CA TRP A 189 -2.16 4.64 -18.51
C TRP A 189 -2.64 4.73 -19.97
N LYS A 190 -2.28 3.77 -20.84
CA LYS A 190 -2.84 3.72 -22.19
C LYS A 190 -4.28 3.21 -22.24
N LYS A 191 -4.66 2.29 -21.35
CA LYS A 191 -6.05 1.80 -21.26
C LYS A 191 -7.01 2.93 -20.88
N ILE A 192 -6.60 3.83 -19.99
CA ILE A 192 -7.36 5.05 -19.67
C ILE A 192 -7.61 5.89 -20.93
N ASN A 193 -6.70 5.86 -21.90
CA ASN A 193 -6.81 6.58 -23.16
C ASN A 193 -7.44 5.75 -24.30
N ASN A 194 -7.93 4.53 -24.05
CA ASN A 194 -8.53 3.60 -25.03
C ASN A 194 -7.64 3.24 -26.25
N VAL A 195 -6.31 3.23 -26.09
CA VAL A 195 -5.36 3.01 -27.21
C VAL A 195 -4.66 1.65 -27.16
N THR A 196 -5.34 0.57 -26.74
CA THR A 196 -4.70 -0.75 -26.65
C THR A 196 -5.68 -1.91 -26.73
N ASN A 197 -5.26 -3.00 -27.38
CA ASN A 197 -5.97 -4.29 -27.37
C ASN A 197 -5.48 -5.21 -26.23
N ALA A 198 -4.60 -4.70 -25.37
CA ALA A 198 -4.12 -5.44 -24.22
C ALA A 198 -5.14 -5.38 -23.06
N LEU A 199 -5.26 -6.49 -22.34
CA LEU A 199 -6.15 -6.63 -21.20
C LEU A 199 -5.33 -6.78 -19.91
N ILE A 200 -5.72 -6.00 -18.90
CA ILE A 200 -5.35 -6.25 -17.51
C ILE A 200 -6.54 -6.93 -16.86
N VAL A 201 -6.40 -8.24 -16.64
CA VAL A 201 -7.38 -9.07 -15.94
C VAL A 201 -7.03 -9.03 -14.46
N VAL A 202 -8.04 -8.74 -13.64
CA VAL A 202 -7.94 -8.66 -12.17
C VAL A 202 -8.77 -9.79 -11.58
N PRO A 203 -8.17 -10.97 -11.30
CA PRO A 203 -8.92 -12.17 -10.91
C PRO A 203 -9.82 -12.01 -9.70
N SER A 204 -9.45 -11.16 -8.73
CA SER A 204 -10.22 -10.92 -7.50
C SER A 204 -11.64 -10.40 -7.78
N LYS A 205 -11.82 -9.67 -8.88
CA LYS A 205 -13.12 -9.13 -9.33
C LYS A 205 -14.10 -10.22 -9.80
N TYR A 206 -13.65 -11.47 -9.91
CA TYR A 206 -14.44 -12.62 -10.34
C TYR A 206 -14.69 -13.63 -9.20
N THR A 207 -14.55 -13.18 -7.95
CA THR A 207 -14.79 -13.99 -6.76
C THR A 207 -15.82 -13.31 -5.86
N LEU A 208 -16.65 -14.06 -5.12
CA LEU A 208 -17.68 -13.51 -4.24
C LEU A 208 -17.31 -13.60 -2.74
N GLY A 209 -16.04 -13.82 -2.41
CA GLY A 209 -15.53 -13.93 -1.04
C GLY A 209 -15.11 -15.34 -0.63
N VAL A 210 -15.43 -15.76 0.59
CA VAL A 210 -15.02 -17.07 1.15
C VAL A 210 -15.97 -18.18 0.71
N GLU A 211 -15.77 -18.72 -0.49
CA GLU A 211 -16.54 -19.87 -1.00
C GLU A 211 -15.77 -21.21 -0.92
N PRO A 212 -16.39 -22.29 -0.40
CA PRO A 212 -15.79 -23.61 -0.42
C PRO A 212 -15.36 -24.02 -1.84
N ASN A 213 -14.15 -24.55 -1.97
CA ASN A 213 -13.62 -25.07 -3.24
C ASN A 213 -13.45 -24.02 -4.37
N LYS A 214 -13.44 -22.71 -4.05
CA LYS A 214 -13.09 -21.63 -4.98
C LYS A 214 -11.77 -20.97 -4.59
N TRP A 215 -11.24 -20.14 -5.49
CA TRP A 215 -10.19 -19.20 -5.10
C TRP A 215 -10.82 -18.06 -4.31
N HIS A 216 -10.10 -17.58 -3.30
CA HIS A 216 -10.57 -16.53 -2.40
C HIS A 216 -9.90 -15.20 -2.72
N PRO A 217 -10.64 -14.07 -2.71
CA PRO A 217 -10.02 -12.76 -2.83
C PRO A 217 -9.31 -12.39 -1.52
N TYR A 218 -8.19 -11.69 -1.66
CA TYR A 218 -7.44 -11.12 -0.54
C TYR A 218 -7.06 -9.69 -0.90
N TYR A 219 -7.27 -8.73 0.01
CA TYR A 219 -6.87 -7.34 -0.21
C TYR A 219 -6.03 -6.87 0.96
N ILE A 220 -4.95 -6.14 0.68
CA ILE A 220 -4.13 -5.48 1.72
C ILE A 220 -4.98 -4.47 2.50
N ALA A 221 -5.92 -3.81 1.82
CA ALA A 221 -6.79 -2.80 2.40
C ALA A 221 -8.12 -3.36 2.96
N ASN A 222 -8.35 -4.68 3.00
CA ASN A 222 -9.60 -5.24 3.56
C ASN A 222 -9.67 -4.99 5.08
N PRO A 223 -10.63 -4.19 5.60
CA PRO A 223 -10.67 -3.82 7.01
C PRO A 223 -11.17 -4.93 7.94
N HIS A 224 -11.81 -5.99 7.43
CA HIS A 224 -12.53 -6.94 8.29
C HIS A 224 -11.66 -8.04 8.89
N HIS A 225 -10.72 -8.61 8.12
CA HIS A 225 -10.19 -9.93 8.46
C HIS A 225 -8.68 -10.12 8.25
N ALA A 226 -7.94 -9.10 7.80
CA ALA A 226 -6.49 -9.19 7.54
C ALA A 226 -6.10 -10.45 6.72
N GLU A 227 -6.98 -10.86 5.81
CA GLU A 227 -6.93 -12.19 5.21
C GLU A 227 -5.66 -12.38 4.39
N TRP A 228 -5.18 -11.29 3.78
CA TRP A 228 -3.91 -11.28 3.07
C TRP A 228 -2.73 -11.51 4.01
N GLU A 229 -2.69 -10.85 5.17
CA GLU A 229 -1.65 -11.06 6.19
C GLU A 229 -1.63 -12.52 6.62
N VAL A 230 -2.79 -13.09 6.96
CA VAL A 230 -2.89 -14.50 7.38
C VAL A 230 -2.48 -15.43 6.25
N PHE A 231 -2.94 -15.17 5.02
CA PHE A 231 -2.66 -16.02 3.88
C PHE A 231 -1.19 -16.01 3.48
N TYR A 232 -0.56 -14.84 3.51
CA TYR A 232 0.79 -14.63 3.02
C TYR A 232 1.79 -14.55 4.18
N ILE A 233 1.75 -13.49 4.97
CA ILE A 233 2.76 -13.20 5.99
C ILE A 233 2.75 -14.21 7.13
N GLY A 234 1.60 -14.46 7.73
CA GLY A 234 1.43 -15.42 8.82
C GLY A 234 1.80 -16.84 8.39
N ALA A 235 1.34 -17.26 7.22
CA ALA A 235 1.68 -18.55 6.64
C ALA A 235 3.20 -18.70 6.42
N LEU A 236 3.86 -17.67 5.90
CA LEU A 236 5.30 -17.68 5.64
C LEU A 236 6.15 -17.33 6.87
N LYS A 237 5.56 -17.29 8.06
CA LYS A 237 6.22 -16.97 9.34
C LYS A 237 6.97 -15.64 9.26
N SER A 238 6.35 -14.63 8.64
CA SER A 238 6.88 -13.28 8.46
C SER A 238 8.10 -13.16 7.54
N LYS A 239 8.42 -14.21 6.76
CA LYS A 239 9.52 -14.22 5.77
C LYS A 239 9.09 -13.79 4.36
N GLY A 240 7.96 -13.09 4.23
CA GLY A 240 7.52 -12.51 2.96
C GLY A 240 8.35 -11.27 2.60
N ARG A 241 8.33 -10.87 1.33
CA ARG A 241 8.92 -9.59 0.88
C ARG A 241 8.05 -8.37 1.17
N TYR A 242 6.79 -8.61 1.53
CA TYR A 242 5.77 -7.59 1.72
C TYR A 242 5.52 -6.78 0.44
N ASP A 243 5.40 -7.48 -0.70
CA ASP A 243 4.99 -6.92 -1.99
C ASP A 243 3.52 -6.44 -1.94
N LEU A 244 3.15 -5.53 -2.84
CA LEU A 244 1.84 -4.90 -2.88
C LEU A 244 0.98 -5.34 -4.07
N ASP A 245 -0.27 -4.90 -4.08
CA ASP A 245 -1.13 -4.87 -5.25
C ASP A 245 -1.00 -3.53 -6.01
N PHE A 246 -1.12 -3.58 -7.34
CA PHE A 246 -1.03 -2.38 -8.19
C PHE A 246 -2.05 -1.30 -7.81
N ARG A 247 -3.24 -1.71 -7.37
CA ARG A 247 -4.27 -0.81 -6.87
C ARG A 247 -4.99 -1.49 -5.72
N HIS A 248 -5.39 -0.72 -4.71
CA HIS A 248 -6.11 -1.26 -3.56
C HIS A 248 -7.44 -1.96 -3.92
N ASP A 249 -8.05 -1.62 -5.06
CA ASP A 249 -9.23 -2.31 -5.58
C ASP A 249 -8.94 -3.57 -6.42
N TRP A 250 -7.67 -3.93 -6.59
CA TRP A 250 -7.25 -5.07 -7.39
C TRP A 250 -6.93 -6.29 -6.54
N GLY A 251 -6.29 -6.15 -5.39
CA GLY A 251 -6.03 -7.27 -4.48
C GLY A 251 -5.42 -8.50 -5.14
N PHE A 252 -5.69 -9.66 -4.57
CA PHE A 252 -5.15 -10.95 -4.98
C PHE A 252 -6.25 -11.99 -4.97
N VAL A 253 -6.03 -13.11 -5.66
CA VAL A 253 -6.77 -14.34 -5.41
C VAL A 253 -5.82 -15.41 -4.91
N GLY A 254 -6.25 -16.23 -3.96
CA GLY A 254 -5.46 -17.32 -3.43
C GLY A 254 -6.23 -18.61 -3.20
N ALA A 255 -5.52 -19.72 -3.33
CA ALA A 255 -6.04 -21.08 -3.16
C ALA A 255 -5.04 -21.91 -2.34
N THR A 256 -5.56 -22.77 -1.47
CA THR A 256 -4.78 -23.64 -0.56
C THR A 256 -5.08 -25.13 -0.75
N LYS A 257 -6.22 -25.47 -1.36
CA LYS A 257 -6.68 -26.85 -1.56
C LYS A 257 -6.67 -27.22 -3.03
N ARG A 258 -6.34 -28.49 -3.31
CA ARG A 258 -6.40 -29.08 -4.65
C ARG A 258 -7.84 -29.02 -5.18
N GLY A 259 -7.99 -28.70 -6.46
CA GLY A 259 -9.27 -28.65 -7.15
C GLY A 259 -9.99 -27.31 -7.05
N GLN A 260 -9.49 -26.35 -6.26
CA GLN A 260 -10.04 -24.99 -6.25
C GLN A 260 -9.91 -24.34 -7.62
N LYS A 261 -11.03 -23.84 -8.16
CA LYS A 261 -11.10 -23.25 -9.51
C LYS A 261 -11.65 -21.83 -9.48
N LEU A 262 -11.16 -21.01 -10.41
CA LEU A 262 -11.68 -19.69 -10.71
C LEU A 262 -11.81 -19.55 -12.23
N ASN A 263 -13.03 -19.27 -12.70
CA ASN A 263 -13.31 -19.02 -14.11
C ASN A 263 -13.44 -17.52 -14.33
N ILE A 264 -12.72 -17.00 -15.32
CA ILE A 264 -12.63 -15.58 -15.60
C ILE A 264 -13.04 -15.38 -17.07
N PRO A 265 -14.25 -14.85 -17.34
CA PRO A 265 -14.62 -14.48 -18.69
C PRO A 265 -13.76 -13.31 -19.17
N ILE A 266 -13.22 -13.44 -20.38
CA ILE A 266 -12.39 -12.43 -21.05
C ILE A 266 -12.90 -12.25 -22.48
N LYS A 267 -12.77 -11.03 -23.01
CA LYS A 267 -13.14 -10.72 -24.39
C LYS A 267 -11.92 -10.29 -25.18
N ILE A 268 -11.55 -11.07 -26.19
CA ILE A 268 -10.45 -10.77 -27.10
C ILE A 268 -10.99 -10.02 -28.30
N THR A 269 -10.42 -8.85 -28.58
CA THR A 269 -10.89 -7.94 -29.65
C THR A 269 -10.21 -8.17 -30.99
N LYS A 270 -9.14 -8.98 -31.03
CA LYS A 270 -8.39 -9.24 -32.25
C LYS A 270 -7.74 -10.62 -32.19
N THR A 271 -7.97 -11.42 -33.22
CA THR A 271 -7.26 -12.70 -33.40
C THR A 271 -5.76 -12.46 -33.59
N SER A 272 -4.92 -13.03 -32.72
CA SER A 272 -3.46 -12.85 -32.75
C SER A 272 -2.74 -13.84 -31.82
N ASN A 273 -1.42 -13.86 -31.89
CA ASN A 273 -0.60 -14.30 -30.77
C ASN A 273 -0.66 -13.27 -29.63
N TYR A 274 -0.83 -13.76 -28.42
CA TYR A 274 -0.82 -12.99 -27.17
C TYR A 274 0.27 -13.51 -26.24
N ILE A 275 0.97 -12.57 -25.60
CA ILE A 275 1.76 -12.82 -24.40
C ILE A 275 0.83 -12.79 -23.21
N VAL A 276 0.76 -13.92 -22.51
CA VAL A 276 0.07 -14.07 -21.22
C VAL A 276 1.12 -13.92 -20.15
N ALA A 277 1.03 -12.84 -19.36
CA ALA A 277 1.90 -12.62 -18.21
C ALA A 277 1.08 -12.71 -16.91
N ILE A 278 1.47 -13.59 -16.01
CA ILE A 278 0.77 -13.84 -14.75
C ILE A 278 1.67 -13.40 -13.60
N ARG A 279 1.21 -12.43 -12.81
CA ARG A 279 1.87 -12.06 -11.56
C ARG A 279 1.40 -13.00 -10.46
N TYR A 280 2.24 -13.96 -10.06
CA TYR A 280 1.91 -14.99 -9.08
C TYR A 280 2.86 -14.96 -7.88
N LEU A 281 2.38 -15.45 -6.74
CA LEU A 281 3.20 -15.57 -5.53
C LEU A 281 4.06 -16.84 -5.61
N GLY A 282 5.36 -16.66 -5.76
CA GLY A 282 6.35 -17.73 -5.55
C GLY A 282 6.70 -17.84 -4.07
N SER A 283 6.44 -18.98 -3.42
CA SER A 283 6.73 -19.14 -1.99
C SER A 283 7.10 -20.56 -1.58
N VAL A 284 7.67 -20.70 -0.38
CA VAL A 284 8.03 -22.02 0.19
C VAL A 284 6.83 -22.91 0.48
N GLN A 285 5.62 -22.31 0.53
CA GLN A 285 4.35 -23.04 0.60
C GLN A 285 3.67 -23.18 -0.75
N GLY A 286 4.31 -22.68 -1.82
CA GLY A 286 3.84 -22.83 -3.18
C GLY A 286 3.80 -24.29 -3.63
N GLY A 287 3.27 -24.49 -4.82
CA GLY A 287 3.17 -25.79 -5.45
C GLY A 287 2.95 -25.62 -6.94
N GLU A 288 1.73 -25.86 -7.40
CA GLU A 288 1.38 -25.79 -8.80
C GLU A 288 -0.09 -25.40 -9.00
N PHE A 289 -0.34 -24.54 -9.97
CA PHE A 289 -1.68 -24.31 -10.52
C PHE A 289 -1.64 -24.40 -12.05
N VAL A 290 -2.77 -24.80 -12.64
CA VAL A 290 -2.95 -24.93 -14.09
C VAL A 290 -3.76 -23.74 -14.58
N VAL A 291 -3.36 -23.23 -15.73
CA VAL A 291 -4.10 -22.22 -16.47
C VAL A 291 -4.73 -22.90 -17.68
N ARG A 292 -6.04 -22.70 -17.87
CA ARG A 292 -6.79 -23.23 -19.00
C ARG A 292 -7.43 -22.09 -19.78
N LEU A 293 -7.54 -22.27 -21.08
CA LEU A 293 -8.34 -21.43 -21.97
C LEU A 293 -9.41 -22.32 -22.60
N ASP A 294 -10.68 -21.94 -22.45
CA ASP A 294 -11.84 -22.67 -22.99
C ASP A 294 -11.81 -24.16 -22.66
N GLY A 295 -11.47 -24.48 -21.41
CA GLY A 295 -11.35 -25.84 -20.87
C GLY A 295 -10.01 -26.54 -21.17
N SER A 296 -9.30 -26.13 -22.21
CA SER A 296 -8.01 -26.70 -22.61
C SER A 296 -6.86 -26.17 -21.76
N SER A 297 -6.00 -27.06 -21.27
CA SER A 297 -4.82 -26.67 -20.47
C SER A 297 -3.79 -25.98 -21.35
N ILE A 298 -3.48 -24.71 -21.06
CA ILE A 298 -2.47 -23.95 -21.82
C ILE A 298 -1.11 -23.97 -21.12
N THR A 299 -1.07 -24.01 -19.77
CA THR A 299 0.20 -24.11 -19.03
C THR A 299 0.01 -24.60 -17.60
N LYS A 300 1.12 -25.00 -16.97
CA LYS A 300 1.24 -25.26 -15.54
C LYS A 300 2.26 -24.28 -14.94
N VAL A 301 1.85 -23.52 -13.94
CA VAL A 301 2.72 -22.56 -13.23
C VAL A 301 3.18 -23.21 -11.93
N LYS A 302 4.49 -23.37 -11.79
CA LYS A 302 5.13 -23.84 -10.55
C LYS A 302 5.41 -22.65 -9.65
N SER A 303 4.82 -22.63 -8.47
CA SER A 303 4.94 -21.51 -7.53
C SER A 303 5.79 -21.83 -6.29
N LEU A 304 6.29 -23.06 -6.17
CA LEU A 304 7.24 -23.40 -5.13
C LEU A 304 8.55 -22.64 -5.36
N ASN A 305 8.88 -21.68 -4.49
CA ASN A 305 10.05 -20.82 -4.63
C ASN A 305 10.52 -20.31 -3.26
N SER A 306 11.83 -20.20 -3.02
CA SER A 306 12.38 -19.73 -1.75
C SER A 306 12.27 -18.21 -1.53
N SER A 307 11.99 -17.43 -2.57
CA SER A 307 11.95 -15.96 -2.51
C SER A 307 10.79 -15.38 -1.71
N ASN A 308 9.69 -16.15 -1.54
CA ASN A 308 8.46 -15.68 -0.88
C ASN A 308 7.96 -14.33 -1.43
N SER A 309 7.95 -14.18 -2.76
CA SER A 309 7.73 -12.93 -3.46
C SER A 309 6.83 -13.09 -4.68
N PHE A 310 6.24 -11.99 -5.15
CA PHE A 310 5.59 -12.00 -6.45
C PHE A 310 6.59 -12.05 -7.60
N GLN A 311 6.25 -12.88 -8.57
CA GLN A 311 7.04 -13.15 -9.76
C GLN A 311 6.14 -13.12 -10.98
N TRP A 312 6.76 -12.94 -12.14
CA TRP A 312 6.07 -12.95 -13.42
C TRP A 312 6.32 -14.25 -14.17
N PHE A 313 5.24 -14.95 -14.51
CA PHE A 313 5.27 -16.07 -15.45
C PHE A 313 4.82 -15.56 -16.82
N LEU A 314 5.55 -15.88 -17.89
CA LEU A 314 5.21 -15.49 -19.25
C LEU A 314 5.02 -16.72 -20.14
N MET A 315 4.03 -16.66 -21.03
CA MET A 315 3.90 -17.59 -22.13
C MET A 315 3.27 -16.92 -23.35
N LYS A 316 3.46 -17.52 -24.52
CA LYS A 316 2.80 -17.11 -25.76
C LYS A 316 1.70 -18.10 -26.11
N ILE A 317 0.52 -17.60 -26.45
CA ILE A 317 -0.58 -18.41 -26.99
C ILE A 317 -1.30 -17.69 -28.13
N TYR A 318 -1.88 -18.46 -29.03
CA TYR A 318 -2.75 -17.94 -30.07
C TYR A 318 -4.18 -17.88 -29.54
N MET A 319 -4.84 -16.72 -29.67
CA MET A 319 -6.23 -16.51 -29.27
C MET A 319 -7.03 -15.98 -30.46
N GLY A 320 -8.23 -16.54 -30.64
CA GLY A 320 -9.23 -16.00 -31.55
C GLY A 320 -9.86 -14.73 -30.99
N GLU A 321 -10.50 -13.95 -31.86
CA GLU A 321 -11.42 -12.89 -31.45
C GLU A 321 -12.71 -13.51 -30.88
N GLY A 322 -13.24 -12.93 -29.81
CA GLY A 322 -14.48 -13.37 -29.19
C GLY A 322 -14.42 -13.47 -27.68
N GLU A 323 -15.44 -14.11 -27.11
CA GLU A 323 -15.54 -14.40 -25.68
C GLU A 323 -14.79 -15.70 -25.37
N HIS A 324 -13.96 -15.69 -24.34
CA HIS A 324 -13.20 -16.84 -23.86
C HIS A 324 -13.31 -16.97 -22.34
N ILE A 325 -13.00 -18.15 -21.82
CA ILE A 325 -12.93 -18.40 -20.38
C ILE A 325 -11.50 -18.81 -20.00
N LEU A 326 -10.85 -17.95 -19.22
CA LEU A 326 -9.59 -18.27 -18.57
C LEU A 326 -9.86 -18.91 -17.21
N THR A 327 -9.39 -20.14 -16.99
CA THR A 327 -9.57 -20.84 -15.71
C THR A 327 -8.25 -21.01 -14.98
N LEU A 328 -8.20 -20.61 -13.71
CA LEU A 328 -7.14 -20.97 -12.78
C LEU A 328 -7.59 -22.19 -11.96
N GLU A 329 -6.80 -23.26 -11.97
CA GLU A 329 -7.07 -24.48 -11.21
C GLU A 329 -5.91 -24.82 -10.28
N ASN A 330 -6.13 -24.78 -8.97
CA ASN A 330 -5.11 -25.13 -7.99
C ASN A 330 -4.88 -26.65 -8.00
N LYS A 331 -3.65 -27.10 -8.25
CA LYS A 331 -3.31 -28.54 -8.22
C LYS A 331 -2.73 -28.95 -6.88
N ARG A 332 -1.86 -28.12 -6.30
CA ARG A 332 -1.28 -28.35 -4.97
C ARG A 332 -0.62 -27.08 -4.44
N GLY A 333 -0.46 -27.03 -3.12
CA GLY A 333 0.19 -25.93 -2.42
C GLY A 333 -0.71 -24.71 -2.26
N ARG A 334 -0.12 -23.68 -1.66
CA ARG A 334 -0.69 -22.35 -1.44
C ARG A 334 -0.26 -21.43 -2.58
N ASN A 335 -1.20 -21.13 -3.47
CA ASN A 335 -0.96 -20.33 -4.67
C ASN A 335 -1.72 -19.01 -4.57
N ALA A 336 -1.11 -17.93 -5.04
CA ALA A 336 -1.82 -16.68 -5.24
C ALA A 336 -1.47 -16.04 -6.59
N VAL A 337 -2.43 -15.32 -7.15
CA VAL A 337 -2.30 -14.55 -8.39
C VAL A 337 -2.83 -13.14 -8.12
N ASN A 338 -2.06 -12.13 -8.52
CA ASN A 338 -2.45 -10.73 -8.42
C ASN A 338 -3.22 -10.27 -9.66
N ILE A 339 -2.55 -10.29 -10.82
CA ILE A 339 -3.13 -9.90 -12.11
C ILE A 339 -2.63 -10.81 -13.23
N ILE A 340 -3.37 -10.79 -14.34
CA ILE A 340 -3.00 -11.47 -15.58
C ILE A 340 -3.06 -10.44 -16.71
N LEU A 341 -1.97 -10.31 -17.45
CA LEU A 341 -1.88 -9.48 -18.65
C LEU A 341 -2.08 -10.37 -19.87
N LEU A 342 -2.93 -9.93 -20.79
CA LEU A 342 -3.08 -10.52 -22.12
C LEU A 342 -2.72 -9.43 -23.12
N ILE A 343 -1.55 -9.53 -23.74
CA ILE A 343 -0.99 -8.47 -24.57
C ILE A 343 -0.70 -9.04 -25.96
N PRO A 344 -1.22 -8.47 -27.05
CA PRO A 344 -0.81 -8.89 -28.39
C PRO A 344 0.72 -8.85 -28.53
N GLU A 345 1.32 -9.87 -29.12
CA GLU A 345 2.78 -10.03 -29.18
C GLU A 345 3.51 -8.76 -29.69
N ASN A 346 3.03 -8.19 -30.80
CA ASN A 346 3.61 -6.95 -31.34
C ASN A 346 3.50 -5.77 -30.36
N GLU A 347 2.39 -5.64 -29.62
CA GLU A 347 2.26 -4.60 -28.60
C GLU A 347 3.20 -4.85 -27.41
N TYR A 348 3.38 -6.11 -27.01
CA TYR A 348 4.31 -6.49 -25.95
C TYR A 348 5.74 -6.10 -26.31
N GLU A 349 6.23 -6.51 -27.48
CA GLU A 349 7.60 -6.20 -27.93
C GLU A 349 7.85 -4.68 -28.02
N GLN A 350 6.91 -3.94 -28.61
CA GLN A 350 7.00 -2.48 -28.71
C GLN A 350 7.04 -1.83 -27.33
N ARG A 351 6.22 -2.28 -26.39
CA ARG A 351 6.17 -1.72 -25.04
C ARG A 351 7.38 -2.07 -24.22
N MET A 352 7.91 -3.29 -24.35
CA MET A 352 9.14 -3.68 -23.66
C MET A 352 10.34 -2.84 -24.14
N LYS A 353 10.39 -2.47 -25.44
CA LYS A 353 11.38 -1.49 -25.92
C LYS A 353 11.22 -0.12 -25.25
N LEU A 354 9.98 0.34 -25.05
CA LEU A 354 9.72 1.59 -24.32
C LEU A 354 10.10 1.50 -22.83
N VAL A 355 9.82 0.37 -22.19
CA VAL A 355 10.26 0.09 -20.80
C VAL A 355 11.79 0.15 -20.73
N GLY A 356 12.49 -0.55 -21.62
CA GLY A 356 13.95 -0.51 -21.68
C GLY A 356 14.49 0.90 -21.87
N ALA A 357 13.93 1.67 -22.82
CA ALA A 357 14.34 3.06 -23.03
C ALA A 357 14.09 3.95 -21.78
N LEU A 358 12.99 3.71 -21.08
CA LEU A 358 12.64 4.46 -19.86
C LEU A 358 13.58 4.12 -18.70
N LEU A 359 13.93 2.85 -18.53
CA LEU A 359 14.85 2.39 -17.49
C LEU A 359 16.31 2.78 -17.78
N ASN A 360 16.73 2.80 -19.05
CA ASN A 360 18.09 3.22 -19.46
C ASN A 360 18.41 4.67 -19.07
N ASN A 361 17.39 5.53 -18.93
CA ASN A 361 17.55 6.92 -18.48
C ASN A 361 17.58 7.06 -16.95
N LYS A 362 17.63 5.95 -16.20
CA LYS A 362 17.56 5.91 -14.75
C LYS A 362 18.71 5.12 -14.16
N THR A 363 19.08 5.45 -12.94
CA THR A 363 20.01 4.63 -12.16
C THR A 363 19.23 3.53 -11.46
N VAL A 364 19.34 2.30 -11.95
CA VAL A 364 18.76 1.10 -11.32
C VAL A 364 19.79 0.48 -10.38
N VAL A 365 19.45 0.38 -9.10
CA VAL A 365 20.27 -0.25 -8.05
C VAL A 365 19.63 -1.57 -7.67
N LEU A 366 20.32 -2.69 -7.95
CA LEU A 366 19.86 -4.02 -7.60
C LEU A 366 20.30 -4.39 -6.17
N THR A 367 19.36 -4.75 -5.30
CA THR A 367 19.67 -5.02 -3.88
C THR A 367 20.40 -6.34 -3.65
N ASN A 368 20.36 -7.26 -4.62
CA ASN A 368 20.98 -8.59 -4.51
C ASN A 368 22.47 -8.58 -4.89
N ASP A 369 22.98 -7.47 -5.40
CA ASP A 369 24.41 -7.32 -5.63
C ASP A 369 25.11 -7.07 -4.28
N ASP A 370 25.91 -8.04 -3.84
CA ASP A 370 26.69 -8.02 -2.60
C ASP A 370 27.95 -7.12 -2.68
N LYS A 371 28.01 -6.22 -3.68
CA LYS A 371 29.18 -5.36 -3.90
C LYS A 371 29.18 -4.17 -2.94
N GLY A 372 29.69 -4.38 -1.73
CA GLY A 372 30.20 -3.34 -0.83
C GLY A 372 29.25 -2.19 -0.50
N SER A 373 29.77 -1.13 0.11
CA SER A 373 28.99 0.06 0.48
C SER A 373 28.47 0.76 -0.78
N GLN A 374 27.17 0.60 -1.07
CA GLN A 374 26.50 1.36 -2.12
C GLN A 374 26.56 2.85 -1.76
N LYS A 375 27.16 3.67 -2.64
CA LYS A 375 27.12 5.12 -2.49
C LYS A 375 25.77 5.64 -2.96
N TRP A 376 24.96 6.10 -2.01
CA TRP A 376 23.69 6.74 -2.30
C TRP A 376 23.90 8.24 -2.56
N PRO A 377 23.19 8.84 -3.52
CA PRO A 377 23.29 10.26 -3.76
C PRO A 377 22.80 11.01 -2.52
N ARG A 378 23.48 12.12 -2.20
CA ARG A 378 23.03 13.04 -1.16
C ARG A 378 21.82 13.79 -1.70
N ILE A 379 20.69 13.67 -1.01
CA ILE A 379 19.45 14.34 -1.38
C ILE A 379 19.17 15.40 -0.33
N GLU A 380 19.08 16.65 -0.78
CA GLU A 380 18.83 17.81 0.06
C GLU A 380 17.39 17.80 0.60
N SER A 381 17.22 18.28 1.82
CA SER A 381 15.90 18.45 2.44
C SER A 381 15.29 19.74 1.93
N LEU A 382 13.99 19.74 1.64
CA LEU A 382 13.24 20.98 1.39
C LEU A 382 12.43 21.41 2.62
N ASP A 383 12.62 20.77 3.77
CA ASP A 383 11.80 21.02 4.96
C ASP A 383 11.95 22.46 5.49
N GLU A 384 13.07 23.13 5.22
CA GLU A 384 13.28 24.55 5.59
C GLU A 384 12.28 25.49 4.92
N HIS A 385 11.68 25.07 3.81
CA HIS A 385 10.65 25.84 3.12
C HIS A 385 9.28 25.74 3.81
N ILE A 386 9.06 24.79 4.71
CA ILE A 386 7.85 24.74 5.55
C ILE A 386 8.01 25.75 6.68
N ILE A 387 7.32 26.89 6.56
CA ILE A 387 7.45 28.02 7.50
C ILE A 387 6.57 27.80 8.73
N LYS A 388 5.36 27.29 8.50
CA LYS A 388 4.35 27.13 9.54
C LYS A 388 3.45 25.95 9.22
N TYR A 389 3.09 25.21 10.26
CA TYR A 389 2.12 24.14 10.20
C TYR A 389 1.28 24.13 11.47
N HIS A 390 -0.01 23.88 11.31
CA HIS A 390 -0.92 23.57 12.42
C HIS A 390 -2.12 22.77 11.90
N THR A 391 -2.82 22.13 12.83
CA THR A 391 -4.08 21.45 12.57
C THR A 391 -5.24 22.35 12.99
N ALA A 392 -6.28 22.43 12.15
CA ALA A 392 -7.51 23.15 12.45
C ALA A 392 -8.69 22.43 11.80
N GLU A 393 -9.76 22.19 12.56
CA GLU A 393 -11.01 21.57 12.07
C GLU A 393 -10.79 20.24 11.30
N GLY A 394 -9.89 19.39 11.78
CA GLY A 394 -9.57 18.12 11.11
C GLY A 394 -8.81 18.27 9.79
N SER A 395 -8.27 19.46 9.50
CA SER A 395 -7.44 19.75 8.34
C SER A 395 -6.01 20.11 8.75
N HIS A 396 -5.05 19.74 7.91
CA HIS A 396 -3.66 20.18 8.00
C HIS A 396 -3.50 21.49 7.23
N ILE A 397 -3.09 22.55 7.91
CA ILE A 397 -2.81 23.85 7.28
C ILE A 397 -1.30 24.08 7.28
N ILE A 398 -0.69 24.03 6.09
CA ILE A 398 0.74 24.16 5.86
C ILE A 398 1.02 25.45 5.09
N TYR A 399 2.04 26.20 5.49
CA TYR A 399 2.55 27.37 4.77
C TYR A 399 3.95 27.08 4.27
N ILE A 400 4.14 27.19 2.96
CA ILE A 400 5.41 26.88 2.30
C ILE A 400 5.94 28.13 1.60
N ASN A 401 7.21 28.48 1.82
CA ASN A 401 7.93 29.45 1.00
C ASN A 401 8.39 28.76 -0.29
N VAL A 402 7.72 29.04 -1.40
CA VAL A 402 7.99 28.38 -2.68
C VAL A 402 8.95 29.17 -3.58
N SER A 403 9.34 30.38 -3.19
CA SER A 403 10.21 31.28 -3.98
C SER A 403 11.57 30.67 -4.36
N LYS A 404 12.04 29.69 -3.58
CA LYS A 404 13.34 29.01 -3.75
C LYS A 404 13.21 27.50 -3.92
N VAL A 405 12.00 26.99 -4.14
CA VAL A 405 11.75 25.56 -4.34
C VAL A 405 11.84 25.23 -5.82
N ASN A 406 12.77 24.32 -6.18
CA ASN A 406 12.79 23.73 -7.50
C ASN A 406 11.67 22.70 -7.62
N PHE A 407 10.69 22.97 -8.47
CA PHE A 407 9.56 22.09 -8.73
C PHE A 407 9.91 20.96 -9.72
N PRO A 408 9.20 19.82 -9.67
CA PRO A 408 8.11 19.50 -8.73
C PRO A 408 8.62 19.14 -7.33
N ALA A 409 7.83 19.50 -6.33
CA ALA A 409 8.03 19.12 -4.93
C ALA A 409 6.84 18.31 -4.45
N TYR A 410 7.02 17.52 -3.41
CA TYR A 410 6.02 16.62 -2.86
C TYR A 410 5.88 16.88 -1.37
N LEU A 411 4.67 17.25 -0.95
CA LEU A 411 4.33 17.33 0.46
C LEU A 411 3.93 15.95 0.95
N ILE A 412 4.68 15.44 1.92
CA ILE A 412 4.43 14.19 2.61
C ILE A 412 3.74 14.50 3.93
N VAL A 413 2.53 13.94 4.07
CA VAL A 413 1.79 13.86 5.33
C VAL A 413 1.90 12.42 5.80
N PRO A 414 2.46 12.13 7.00
CA PRO A 414 2.62 10.78 7.54
C PRO A 414 1.30 10.21 8.06
N GLU A 415 0.23 10.46 7.32
CA GLU A 415 -1.08 9.88 7.51
C GLU A 415 -1.39 9.00 6.32
N GLN A 416 -2.00 7.85 6.61
CA GLN A 416 -2.27 6.86 5.60
C GLN A 416 -3.17 7.43 4.49
N TRP A 417 -2.81 7.16 3.24
CA TRP A 417 -3.62 7.58 2.11
C TRP A 417 -5.00 6.89 2.13
N TYR A 418 -6.01 7.70 1.83
CA TYR A 418 -7.38 7.31 1.55
C TYR A 418 -7.85 8.04 0.27
N PRO A 419 -8.74 7.44 -0.53
CA PRO A 419 -9.21 8.03 -1.80
C PRO A 419 -9.90 9.40 -1.66
N ASP A 420 -10.29 9.77 -0.45
CA ASP A 420 -11.03 10.97 -0.11
C ASP A 420 -10.14 12.13 0.35
N TRP A 421 -8.81 11.94 0.42
CA TRP A 421 -7.90 13.05 0.69
C TRP A 421 -7.93 14.08 -0.43
N SER A 422 -8.20 15.32 -0.04
CA SER A 422 -8.19 16.48 -0.91
C SER A 422 -7.22 17.53 -0.39
N ILE A 423 -6.71 18.33 -1.32
CA ILE A 423 -5.83 19.46 -1.03
C ILE A 423 -6.39 20.69 -1.74
N SER A 424 -6.35 21.81 -1.05
CA SER A 424 -6.63 23.13 -1.64
C SER A 424 -5.43 24.03 -1.42
N PHE A 425 -5.16 24.88 -2.41
CA PHE A 425 -4.04 25.81 -2.42
C PHE A 425 -4.59 27.23 -2.45
N ASN A 426 -4.22 28.07 -1.48
CA ASN A 426 -4.68 29.46 -1.35
C ASN A 426 -6.21 29.63 -1.48
N ASN A 427 -6.97 28.71 -0.87
CA ASN A 427 -8.44 28.61 -0.94
C ASN A 427 -9.04 28.26 -2.32
N THR A 428 -8.21 28.04 -3.33
CA THR A 428 -8.64 27.46 -4.61
C THR A 428 -8.59 25.94 -4.50
N ILE A 429 -9.73 25.29 -4.76
CA ILE A 429 -9.81 23.83 -4.83
C ILE A 429 -9.30 23.40 -6.19
N PHE A 430 -8.18 22.69 -6.22
CA PHE A 430 -7.66 22.12 -7.46
C PHE A 430 -8.28 20.75 -7.66
N LYS A 431 -9.32 20.68 -8.52
CA LYS A 431 -9.78 19.40 -9.06
C LYS A 431 -8.60 18.74 -9.77
N ASN A 432 -8.25 17.51 -9.40
CA ASN A 432 -7.09 16.75 -9.88
C ASN A 432 -5.73 17.05 -9.23
N SER A 433 -5.71 17.56 -7.99
CA SER A 433 -4.50 17.40 -7.18
C SER A 433 -4.13 15.91 -7.11
N LEU A 434 -2.96 15.55 -7.63
CA LEU A 434 -2.48 14.17 -7.60
C LEU A 434 -2.10 13.80 -6.16
N SER A 435 -3.07 13.27 -5.43
CA SER A 435 -2.81 12.38 -4.30
C SER A 435 -2.67 10.98 -4.88
N PHE A 436 -1.68 10.24 -4.41
CA PHE A 436 -1.55 8.84 -4.77
C PHE A 436 -1.18 8.02 -3.53
N PRO A 437 -1.67 6.77 -3.47
CA PRO A 437 -1.35 5.89 -2.37
C PRO A 437 0.17 5.70 -2.32
N SER A 438 0.73 5.93 -1.15
CA SER A 438 1.96 5.25 -0.76
C SER A 438 1.60 4.24 0.33
N ILE A 439 2.46 3.27 0.59
CA ILE A 439 2.20 2.17 1.56
C ILE A 439 1.78 2.69 2.95
N PHE A 440 2.08 3.95 3.29
CA PHE A 440 1.84 4.47 4.64
C PHE A 440 1.53 5.94 4.78
N ILE A 441 1.92 6.74 3.80
CA ILE A 441 1.81 8.20 3.84
C ILE A 441 0.91 8.68 2.72
N THR A 442 0.48 9.91 2.84
CA THR A 442 -0.19 10.64 1.78
C THR A 442 0.83 11.62 1.21
N ALA A 443 1.07 11.54 -0.09
CA ALA A 443 1.92 12.48 -0.79
C ALA A 443 1.08 13.32 -1.76
N PHE A 444 1.35 14.61 -1.80
CA PHE A 444 0.74 15.56 -2.73
C PHE A 444 1.82 16.20 -3.58
N GLU A 445 1.66 16.14 -4.90
CA GLU A 445 2.51 16.90 -5.82
C GLU A 445 2.18 18.40 -5.73
N ILE A 446 3.22 19.21 -5.69
CA ILE A 446 3.19 20.66 -5.81
C ILE A 446 4.02 21.01 -7.06
N SER A 447 3.42 21.69 -8.03
CA SER A 447 4.10 22.16 -9.25
C SER A 447 3.72 23.60 -9.63
N SER A 448 4.67 24.38 -10.12
CA SER A 448 4.45 25.76 -10.57
C SER A 448 3.48 25.87 -11.75
N GLU A 449 3.57 24.93 -12.71
CA GLU A 449 2.70 24.86 -13.89
C GLU A 449 1.23 24.60 -13.53
N LYS A 450 0.96 23.83 -12.47
CA LYS A 450 -0.41 23.57 -12.00
C LYS A 450 -0.92 24.63 -11.01
N HIS A 451 -0.07 25.49 -10.44
CA HIS A 451 -0.43 26.32 -9.27
C HIS A 451 -0.19 27.83 -9.41
N SER A 452 0.06 28.35 -10.62
CA SER A 452 0.27 29.79 -10.95
C SER A 452 1.58 30.39 -10.40
N ALA A 453 2.39 30.93 -11.30
CA ALA A 453 3.83 31.14 -11.14
C ALA A 453 4.28 32.43 -10.39
N GLU A 454 3.41 33.13 -9.66
CA GLU A 454 3.76 34.40 -8.97
C GLU A 454 3.55 34.35 -7.44
N ILE A 455 3.42 33.16 -6.87
CA ILE A 455 3.12 33.00 -5.44
C ILE A 455 4.43 32.81 -4.67
N GLU A 456 4.78 33.73 -3.76
CA GLU A 456 5.91 33.57 -2.85
C GLU A 456 5.61 32.53 -1.74
N TYR A 457 4.35 32.52 -1.28
CA TYR A 457 3.88 31.69 -0.17
C TYR A 457 2.66 30.87 -0.55
N LEU A 458 2.78 29.55 -0.43
CA LEU A 458 1.69 28.62 -0.68
C LEU A 458 1.05 28.18 0.62
N ARG A 459 -0.23 28.51 0.83
CA ARG A 459 -1.06 27.93 1.88
C ARG A 459 -1.73 26.67 1.35
N ILE A 460 -1.37 25.55 1.93
CA ILE A 460 -1.95 24.24 1.65
C ILE A 460 -2.93 23.91 2.76
N LYS A 461 -4.15 23.52 2.39
CA LYS A 461 -5.09 22.85 3.29
C LYS A 461 -5.30 21.43 2.78
N ALA A 462 -4.78 20.44 3.50
CA ALA A 462 -5.02 19.02 3.24
C ALA A 462 -6.06 18.48 4.23
N TYR A 463 -7.07 17.76 3.72
CA TYR A 463 -8.18 17.27 4.52
C TYR A 463 -8.81 16.02 3.89
N SER A 464 -9.46 15.20 4.70
CA SER A 464 -10.26 14.06 4.25
C SER A 464 -11.70 14.53 3.93
N VAL A 465 -12.18 14.24 2.72
CA VAL A 465 -13.53 14.63 2.23
C VAL A 465 -14.63 13.84 2.96
N SER A 466 -14.35 12.61 3.38
CA SER A 466 -15.31 11.84 4.16
C SER A 466 -15.63 12.53 5.49
N ASN A 467 -14.64 13.10 6.19
CA ASN A 467 -14.88 13.85 7.43
C ASN A 467 -15.88 15.00 7.25
N GLU A 468 -15.86 15.70 6.10
CA GLU A 468 -16.80 16.78 5.80
C GLU A 468 -18.21 16.25 5.49
N THR A 469 -18.30 15.19 4.69
CA THR A 469 -19.57 14.53 4.36
C THR A 469 -20.22 13.91 5.60
N TRP A 470 -19.43 13.27 6.47
CA TRP A 470 -19.89 12.71 7.73
C TRP A 470 -20.32 13.79 8.71
N ARG A 471 -19.62 14.93 8.80
CA ARG A 471 -20.07 16.06 9.62
C ARG A 471 -21.47 16.52 9.19
N ILE A 472 -21.75 16.54 7.88
CA ILE A 472 -23.08 16.87 7.35
C ILE A 472 -24.12 15.81 7.72
N ILE A 473 -23.80 14.52 7.56
CA ILE A 473 -24.70 13.40 7.91
C ILE A 473 -24.99 13.39 9.42
N PHE A 474 -23.97 13.49 10.27
CA PHE A 474 -24.12 13.53 11.73
C PHE A 474 -24.93 14.73 12.18
N ASN A 475 -24.69 15.91 11.61
CA ASN A 475 -25.50 17.10 11.91
C ASN A 475 -26.97 16.86 11.53
N TYR A 476 -27.23 16.22 10.40
CA TYR A 476 -28.59 15.86 9.99
C TYR A 476 -29.26 14.85 10.95
N GLU A 477 -28.54 13.82 11.39
CA GLU A 477 -29.05 12.84 12.37
C GLU A 477 -29.32 13.49 13.73
N ILE A 478 -28.44 14.35 14.22
CA ILE A 478 -28.63 15.10 15.47
C ILE A 478 -29.87 16.00 15.38
N ILE A 479 -30.01 16.76 14.30
CA ILE A 479 -31.18 17.62 14.06
C ILE A 479 -32.46 16.77 14.02
N SER A 480 -32.43 15.63 13.33
CA SER A 480 -33.57 14.71 13.23
C SER A 480 -33.95 14.15 14.61
N CYS A 481 -32.98 13.75 15.42
CA CYS A 481 -33.21 13.28 16.79
C CYS A 481 -33.78 14.39 17.69
N LEU A 482 -33.28 15.62 17.59
CA LEU A 482 -33.80 16.76 18.35
C LEU A 482 -35.25 17.09 17.95
N ILE A 483 -35.59 16.98 16.67
CA ILE A 483 -36.97 17.14 16.18
C ILE A 483 -37.86 16.03 16.75
N ILE A 484 -37.43 14.77 16.71
CA ILE A 484 -38.21 13.66 17.28
C ILE A 484 -38.43 13.85 18.78
N ILE A 485 -37.38 14.17 19.54
CA ILE A 485 -37.47 14.39 20.98
C ILE A 485 -38.40 15.57 21.30
N SER A 486 -38.28 16.69 20.60
CA SER A 486 -39.17 17.85 20.81
C SER A 486 -40.62 17.53 20.47
N THR A 487 -40.87 16.74 19.42
CA THR A 487 -42.23 16.31 19.02
C THR A 487 -42.82 15.36 20.06
N VAL A 488 -42.04 14.41 20.57
CA VAL A 488 -42.44 13.48 21.64
C VAL A 488 -42.72 14.24 22.93
N LEU A 489 -41.85 15.18 23.34
CA LEU A 489 -42.06 16.02 24.51
C LEU A 489 -43.32 16.90 24.38
N ALA A 490 -43.58 17.48 23.21
CA ALA A 490 -44.79 18.24 22.94
C ALA A 490 -46.07 17.37 22.99
N LEU A 491 -45.99 16.12 22.53
CA LEU A 491 -47.08 15.14 22.62
C LEU A 491 -47.35 14.69 24.06
N VAL A 492 -46.31 14.51 24.86
CA VAL A 492 -46.41 14.18 26.29
C VAL A 492 -46.97 15.36 27.09
N ALA A 493 -46.51 16.58 26.81
CA ALA A 493 -47.02 17.81 27.44
C ALA A 493 -48.47 18.15 27.08
N ARG A 494 -49.00 17.63 25.96
CA ARG A 494 -50.43 17.73 25.61
C ARG A 494 -51.31 16.65 26.25
N ARG A 495 -50.70 15.61 26.85
CA ARG A 495 -51.41 14.52 27.53
C ARG A 495 -51.47 14.70 29.06
N HIS A 496 -50.73 15.66 29.59
CA HIS A 496 -50.90 16.23 30.92
C HIS A 496 -51.66 17.55 30.80
#